data_AF-A0A167XNP0-F1
#
_entry.id   AF-A0A167XNP0-F1
#
_cell.length_a   1.000
_cell.length_b   1.000
_cell.length_c   1.000
_cell.angle_alpha   90.00
_cell.angle_beta   90.00
_cell.angle_gamma   90.00
#
_symmetry.space_group_name_H-M   'P 1'
#
loop_
_entity.id
_entity.type
_entity.pdbx_description
1 polymer ?
#
loop_
_entity_poly.entity_id
_entity_poly.type
_entity_poly.pdbx_seq_one_letter_code
_entity_poly.pdbx_strand_id
1 'polypeptide(L)' 'YAAWYRSNGTVDAYKRHAKVLAEATGENILSLHLARKLATRITELNSVNVDICPNSCIAYTGEFEHLTSCPHI' A
#
# COMPACT_ATOMS: atom_id res chain seq x y z
N TYR A 1 -15.17 4.12 11.86
CA TYR A 1 -14.83 5.16 10.86
C TYR A 1 -13.83 6.20 11.41
N ALA A 2 -14.10 6.85 12.56
CA ALA A 2 -13.27 7.94 13.09
C ALA A 2 -11.76 7.63 13.24
N ALA A 3 -11.39 6.46 13.76
CA ALA A 3 -9.97 6.13 13.95
C ALA A 3 -9.24 5.70 12.66
N TRP A 4 -9.94 5.32 11.58
CA TRP A 4 -9.31 5.06 10.26
C TRP A 4 -8.99 6.38 9.56
N TYR A 5 -9.92 7.34 9.64
CA TYR A 5 -9.74 8.70 9.15
C TYR A 5 -8.62 9.45 9.90
N ARG A 6 -8.59 9.36 11.24
CA ARG A 6 -7.60 10.05 12.09
C ARG A 6 -6.16 9.55 11.96
N SER A 7 -5.98 8.35 11.41
CA SER A 7 -4.68 7.69 11.31
C SER A 7 -4.16 7.61 9.87
N ASN A 8 -4.84 8.32 8.96
CA ASN A 8 -4.50 8.42 7.54
C ASN A 8 -4.41 7.06 6.82
N GLY A 9 -5.16 6.04 7.28
CA GLY A 9 -5.11 4.69 6.71
C GLY A 9 -3.75 3.99 6.85
N THR A 10 -2.93 4.38 7.82
CA THR A 10 -1.60 3.80 8.05
C THR A 10 -1.66 2.35 8.54
N VAL A 11 -0.54 1.62 8.41
CA VAL A 11 -0.41 0.26 8.95
C VAL A 11 -0.67 0.20 10.46
N ASP A 12 -0.24 1.23 11.20
CA ASP A 12 -0.44 1.32 12.65
C ASP A 12 -1.93 1.46 13.00
N ALA A 13 -2.69 2.21 12.19
CA ALA A 13 -4.14 2.30 12.31
C ALA A 13 -4.80 0.93 12.30
N TYR A 14 -4.49 0.15 11.27
CA TYR A 14 -5.08 -1.17 11.07
C TYR A 14 -4.81 -2.06 12.29
N LYS A 15 -3.58 -2.06 12.81
CA LYS A 15 -3.21 -2.83 14.00
C LYS A 15 -4.03 -2.43 15.22
N ARG A 16 -4.19 -1.14 15.48
CA ARG A 16 -4.97 -0.64 16.62
C ARG A 16 -6.45 -1.00 16.50
N HIS A 17 -7.03 -0.88 15.30
CA HIS A 17 -8.41 -1.30 15.04
C HIS A 17 -8.62 -2.79 15.18
N ALA A 18 -7.70 -3.59 14.62
CA ALA A 18 -7.75 -5.04 14.72
C ALA A 18 -7.72 -5.50 16.18
N LYS A 19 -6.90 -4.85 17.03
CA LYS A 19 -6.85 -5.14 18.47
C LYS A 19 -8.20 -4.86 19.15
N VAL A 20 -8.77 -3.68 18.95
CA VAL A 20 -10.07 -3.31 19.55
C VAL A 20 -11.18 -4.25 19.09
N LEU A 21 -11.22 -4.61 17.80
CA LEU A 21 -12.20 -5.55 17.28
C LEU A 21 -12.03 -6.95 17.86
N ALA A 22 -10.79 -7.45 17.93
CA ALA A 22 -10.50 -8.76 18.51
C ALA A 22 -10.94 -8.82 19.98
N GLU A 23 -10.67 -7.77 20.76
CA GLU A 23 -11.08 -7.68 22.17
C GLU A 23 -12.60 -7.61 22.33
N ALA A 24 -13.30 -6.89 21.45
CA ALA A 24 -14.76 -6.71 21.53
C ALA A 24 -15.55 -7.93 21.03
N THR A 25 -15.02 -8.68 20.07
CA THR A 25 -15.73 -9.80 19.40
C THR A 25 -15.23 -11.18 19.82
N GLY A 26 -14.03 -11.27 20.39
CA GLY A 26 -13.35 -12.54 20.65
C GLY A 26 -12.83 -13.23 19.38
N GLU A 27 -12.96 -12.60 18.21
CA GLU A 27 -12.53 -13.15 16.94
C GLU A 27 -11.06 -12.84 16.64
N ASN A 28 -10.41 -13.74 15.90
CA ASN A 28 -9.05 -13.51 15.43
C ASN A 28 -9.07 -12.65 14.16
N ILE A 29 -8.65 -11.39 14.28
CA ILE A 29 -8.61 -10.46 13.15
C ILE A 29 -7.37 -10.74 12.28
N LEU A 30 -7.59 -10.87 10.97
CA LEU A 30 -6.52 -11.09 10.00
C LEU A 30 -5.44 -10.01 10.07
N SER A 31 -4.19 -10.40 9.84
CA SER A 31 -3.12 -9.44 9.60
C SER A 31 -3.44 -8.59 8.36
N LEU A 32 -2.89 -7.37 8.30
CA LEU A 32 -3.11 -6.47 7.17
C LEU A 32 -2.75 -7.12 5.82
N HIS A 33 -1.69 -7.93 5.79
CA HIS A 33 -1.28 -8.67 4.60
C HIS A 33 -2.34 -9.69 4.16
N LEU A 34 -2.86 -10.49 5.09
CA LEU A 34 -3.89 -11.49 4.79
C LEU A 34 -5.23 -10.84 4.42
N ALA A 35 -5.60 -9.76 5.08
CA ALA A 35 -6.79 -8.99 4.75
C ALA A 35 -6.71 -8.39 3.35
N ARG A 36 -5.56 -7.85 2.95
CA ARG A 36 -5.32 -7.38 1.56
C ARG A 36 -5.43 -8.52 0.56
N LYS A 37 -4.82 -9.67 0.83
CA LYS A 37 -4.91 -10.85 -0.05
C LYS A 37 -6.35 -11.35 -0.19
N LEU A 38 -7.12 -11.35 0.91
CA LEU A 38 -8.53 -11.72 0.89
C LEU A 38 -9.35 -10.70 0.08
N ALA A 39 -9.12 -9.41 0.29
CA ALA A 39 -9.80 -8.35 -0.45
C ALA A 39 -9.56 -8.50 -1.96
N THR A 40 -8.30 -8.65 -2.40
CA THR A 40 -7.96 -8.90 -3.81
C THR A 40 -8.64 -10.14 -4.37
N ARG A 41 -8.74 -11.23 -3.59
CA ARG A 41 -9.43 -12.45 -4.03
C ARG A 41 -10.95 -12.24 -4.22
N ILE A 42 -11.57 -11.44 -3.37
CA ILE A 42 -13.02 -11.18 -3.41
C ILE A 42 -13.38 -10.18 -4.52
N THR A 43 -12.58 -9.11 -4.65
CA THR A 43 -12.88 -8.02 -5.57
C THR A 43 -12.26 -8.21 -6.95
N GLU A 44 -11.37 -9.19 -7.10
CA GLU A 44 -10.51 -9.38 -8.28
C GLU A 44 -9.65 -8.14 -8.62
N LEU A 45 -9.60 -7.18 -7.69
CA LEU A 45 -8.83 -5.95 -7.84
C LEU A 45 -7.38 -6.23 -7.47
N ASN A 46 -6.57 -6.47 -8.51
CA ASN A 46 -5.15 -6.64 -8.39
C ASN A 46 -4.45 -5.28 -8.47
N SER A 47 -3.44 -5.07 -7.62
CA SER A 47 -2.57 -3.91 -7.76
C SER A 47 -1.82 -4.03 -9.09
N VAL A 48 -2.00 -3.07 -9.98
CA VAL A 48 -1.13 -2.93 -11.14
C VAL A 48 0.20 -2.39 -10.62
N ASN A 49 1.19 -3.28 -10.49
CA ASN A 49 2.57 -2.84 -10.29
C ASN A 49 3.02 -2.22 -11.60
N VAL A 50 3.06 -0.90 -11.63
CA VAL A 50 3.73 -0.16 -12.68
C VAL A 50 5.17 -0.04 -12.23
N ASP A 51 6.07 -0.81 -12.85
CA ASP A 51 7.48 -0.46 -12.81
C ASP A 51 7.58 0.98 -13.32
N ILE A 52 8.16 1.83 -12.48
CA ILE A 52 8.43 3.26 -12.66
C ILE A 52 8.26 3.78 -14.10
N CYS A 53 7.48 4.86 -14.22
CA CYS A 53 6.65 5.18 -15.38
C CYS A 53 7.32 5.11 -16.76
N PRO A 54 6.58 4.66 -17.79
CA PRO A 54 7.01 4.75 -19.20
C PRO A 54 7.16 6.19 -19.74
N ASN A 55 6.76 7.23 -18.98
CA ASN A 55 6.84 8.65 -19.38
C ASN A 55 7.16 9.62 -18.23
N SER A 56 7.49 9.17 -17.01
CA SER A 56 7.89 10.12 -15.96
C SER A 56 9.40 10.24 -15.99
N CYS A 57 9.91 11.44 -16.25
CA CYS A 57 11.28 11.81 -15.96
C CYS A 57 11.51 11.57 -14.47
N ILE A 58 12.05 10.39 -14.13
CA ILE A 58 12.76 10.22 -12.87
C ILE A 58 13.76 11.36 -12.86
N ALA A 59 13.73 12.21 -11.84
CA ALA A 59 14.85 13.06 -11.56
C ALA A 59 16.04 12.10 -11.36
N TYR A 60 16.89 12.00 -12.37
CA TYR A 60 18.02 11.10 -12.29
C TYR A 60 18.87 11.57 -11.11
N THR A 61 19.23 10.64 -10.22
CA THR A 61 20.06 10.94 -9.06
C THR A 61 21.31 10.07 -9.11
N GLY A 62 22.37 10.53 -8.45
CA GLY A 62 23.67 9.82 -8.46
C GLY A 62 24.34 9.88 -9.82
N GLU A 63 24.92 8.75 -10.27
CA GLU A 63 25.73 8.68 -11.49
C GLU A 63 24.95 9.03 -12.77
N PHE A 64 23.61 8.99 -12.72
CA PHE A 64 22.74 9.30 -13.85
C PHE A 64 22.20 10.73 -13.84
N GLU A 65 22.54 11.57 -12.84
CA GLU A 65 22.00 12.92 -12.66
C GLU A 65 22.07 13.81 -13.91
N HIS A 66 23.05 13.59 -14.77
CA HIS A 66 23.25 14.33 -16.01
C HIS A 66 22.32 13.91 -17.15
N LEU A 67 21.54 12.84 -17.00
CA LEU A 67 20.60 12.40 -18.02
C LEU A 67 19.40 13.34 -18.09
N THR A 68 19.05 13.76 -19.31
CA THR A 68 17.87 14.61 -19.57
C THR A 68 16.73 13.84 -20.26
N SER A 69 16.98 12.59 -20.63
CA SER A 69 16.05 11.69 -21.32
C SER A 69 16.39 10.22 -21.04
N CYS A 70 15.42 9.32 -21.23
CA CYS A 70 15.59 7.88 -20.95
C CYS A 70 16.65 7.27 -21.89
N PRO A 71 17.68 6.59 -21.38
CA PRO A 71 18.74 6.01 -22.21
C PRO A 71 18.31 4.74 -22.94
N HIS A 72 17.17 4.16 -22.59
CA HIS A 72 16.58 3.01 -23.28
C HIS A 72 15.26 3.43 -23.93
N ILE A 73 15.28 3.56 -25.26
CA ILE A 73 14.11 3.58 -26.15
C ILE A 73 13.95 2.17 -26.71
#